data_AF-A0A351SPN5-F1
#
_entry.id   AF-A0A351SPN5-F1
#
_cell.length_a   1.000
_cell.length_b   1.000
_cell.length_c   1.000
_cell.angle_alpha   90.00
_cell.angle_beta   90.00
_cell.angle_gamma   90.00
#
_symmetry.space_group_name_H-M   'P 1'
#
loop_
_entity.id
_entity.type
_entity.pdbx_description
1 polymer ?
#
loop_
_entity_poly.entity_id
_entity_poly.type
_entity_poly.pdbx_seq_one_letter_code
_entity_poly.pdbx_strand_id
1 'polypeptide(L)' 'DLEKLLYNPQKYLDKDKTYYFYCLKGSRSRRAVSILSVYGYKVVKVTI' A
#
# COMPACT_ATOMS: atom_id res chain seq x y z
N ASP A 1 7.66 9.30 -2.08
CA ASP A 1 8.23 8.00 -2.49
C ASP A 1 7.55 6.85 -1.78
N LEU A 2 7.25 5.77 -2.52
CA LEU A 2 6.59 4.56 -2.00
C LEU A 2 7.42 3.90 -0.87
N GLU A 3 8.75 3.99 -0.96
CA GLU A 3 9.68 3.43 0.04
C GLU A 3 9.55 4.13 1.40
N LYS A 4 9.38 5.45 1.42
CA LYS A 4 9.20 6.22 2.68
C LYS A 4 7.92 5.81 3.41
N LEU A 5 6.86 5.50 2.65
CA LEU A 5 5.61 4.97 3.20
C LEU A 5 5.80 3.59 3.82
N LEU A 6 6.55 2.70 3.14
CA LEU A 6 6.83 1.35 3.63
C LEU A 6 7.74 1.32 4.87
N TYR A 7 8.59 2.33 5.02
CA TYR A 7 9.48 2.44 6.18
C TYR A 7 8.75 2.87 7.47
N ASN A 8 7.70 3.69 7.34
CA ASN A 8 6.91 4.17 8.48
C ASN A 8 5.40 4.20 8.17
N PRO A 9 4.77 3.04 7.89
CA PRO A 9 3.40 2.98 7.41
C PRO A 9 2.41 3.52 8.45
N GLN A 10 2.65 3.30 9.74
CA GLN A 10 1.84 3.81 10.86
C GLN A 10 1.75 5.33 10.95
N LYS A 11 2.68 6.07 10.35
CA LYS A 11 2.62 7.54 10.29
C LYS A 11 1.61 8.03 9.26
N TYR A 12 1.30 7.21 8.25
CA TYR A 12 0.53 7.61 7.07
C TYR A 12 -0.77 6.81 6.89
N LEU A 13 -0.82 5.60 7.46
CA LEU A 13 -1.89 4.63 7.28
C LEU A 13 -2.46 4.24 8.64
N ASP A 14 -3.78 4.22 8.69
CA ASP A 14 -4.55 3.67 9.79
C ASP A 14 -5.04 2.27 9.43
N LYS A 15 -4.95 1.31 10.35
CA LYS A 15 -5.40 -0.08 10.09
C LYS A 15 -6.92 -0.20 9.97
N ASP A 16 -7.66 0.75 10.51
CA ASP A 16 -9.12 0.75 10.42
C ASP A 16 -9.62 1.27 9.07
N LYS A 17 -8.79 2.01 8.34
CA LYS A 17 -9.13 2.60 7.04
C LYS A 17 -8.69 1.70 5.89
N THR A 18 -9.48 1.73 4.82
CA THR A 18 -9.17 1.01 3.57
C THR A 18 -8.51 1.96 2.57
N TYR A 19 -7.36 1.58 2.03
CA TYR A 19 -6.57 2.41 1.10
C TYR A 19 -6.48 1.75 -0.28
N TYR A 20 -6.73 2.55 -1.32
CA TYR A 20 -6.72 2.10 -2.71
C TYR A 20 -5.49 2.62 -3.46
N PHE A 21 -4.64 1.70 -3.92
CA PHE A 21 -3.44 2.00 -4.70
C PHE A 21 -3.74 1.87 -6.19
N TYR A 22 -3.83 2.99 -6.87
CA TYR A 22 -4.03 3.07 -8.33
C TYR A 22 -2.69 3.00 -9.05
N CYS A 23 -2.56 2.14 -10.06
CA CYS A 23 -1.32 2.04 -10.82
C CYS A 23 -1.50 1.58 -12.27
N LEU A 24 -0.90 2.33 -13.22
CA LEU A 24 -0.96 2.07 -14.66
C LEU A 24 0.04 1.00 -15.15
N LYS A 25 1.22 0.87 -14.51
CA LYS A 25 2.23 -0.17 -14.80
C LYS A 25 2.77 -0.73 -13.47
N GLY A 26 2.20 -1.85 -13.02
CA GLY A 26 2.10 -2.16 -11.58
C GLY A 26 2.96 -3.30 -11.04
N SER A 27 4.29 -3.23 -11.14
CA SER A 27 5.19 -4.10 -10.35
C SER A 27 5.48 -3.51 -8.96
N ARG A 28 5.80 -2.20 -8.89
CA ARG A 28 6.13 -1.50 -7.64
C ARG A 28 4.95 -1.40 -6.67
N SER A 29 3.76 -1.06 -7.18
CA SER A 29 2.53 -0.98 -6.38
C SER A 29 2.12 -2.35 -5.85
N ARG A 30 2.30 -3.41 -6.65
CA ARG A 30 2.03 -4.79 -6.22
C ARG A 30 2.89 -5.18 -5.03
N ARG A 31 4.18 -4.85 -5.08
CA ARG A 31 5.11 -5.11 -3.97
C ARG A 31 4.70 -4.35 -2.70
N ALA A 32 4.36 -3.07 -2.82
CA ALA A 32 3.94 -2.29 -1.66
C ALA A 32 2.62 -2.76 -1.05
N VAL A 33 1.60 -3.05 -1.87
CA VAL A 33 0.32 -3.59 -1.39
C VAL A 33 0.54 -4.94 -0.68
N SER A 34 1.40 -5.80 -1.24
CA SER A 34 1.75 -7.07 -0.60
C SER A 34 2.40 -6.87 0.78
N ILE A 35 3.37 -5.95 0.89
CA ILE A 35 4.05 -5.68 2.17
C ILE A 35 3.08 -5.10 3.20
N LEU A 36 2.28 -4.10 2.80
CA LEU A 36 1.31 -3.45 3.68
C LEU A 36 0.20 -4.41 4.13
N SER A 37 -0.23 -5.33 3.25
CA SER A 37 -1.19 -6.37 3.60
C SER A 37 -0.61 -7.34 4.64
N VAL A 38 0.66 -7.75 4.52
CA VAL A 38 1.36 -8.58 5.52
C VAL A 38 1.46 -7.84 6.86
N TYR A 39 1.65 -6.52 6.87
CA TYR A 39 1.62 -5.71 8.09
C TYR A 39 0.21 -5.50 8.69
N GLY A 40 -0.84 -6.04 8.05
CA GLY A 40 -2.21 -6.00 8.52
C GLY A 40 -2.97 -4.72 8.17
N TYR A 41 -2.50 -3.95 7.19
CA TYR A 41 -3.25 -2.81 6.67
C TYR A 41 -4.27 -3.26 5.62
N LYS A 42 -5.44 -2.62 5.62
CA LYS A 42 -6.48 -2.83 4.61
C LYS A 42 -6.12 -2.07 3.35
N VAL A 43 -5.41 -2.71 2.44
CA VAL A 43 -4.95 -2.11 1.18
C VAL A 43 -5.47 -2.87 -0.03
N VAL A 44 -5.90 -2.14 -1.05
CA VAL A 44 -6.45 -2.70 -2.30
C VAL A 44 -5.67 -2.14 -3.48
N LYS A 45 -5.18 -3.02 -4.36
CA LYS A 45 -4.58 -2.59 -5.63
C LYS A 45 -5.68 -2.42 -6.67
N VAL A 46 -5.85 -1.20 -7.18
CA VAL A 46 -6.73 -0.94 -8.33
C VAL A 46 -5.86 -0.90 -9.59
N THR A 47 -6.15 -1.82 -10.52
CA THR A 47 -5.50 -1.87 -11.84
C THR A 47 -6.53 -1.44 -12.86
N ILE A 48 -6.16 -0.46 -13.69
CA ILE A 48 -6.96 0.05 -14.80
C ILE A 48 -6.35 -0.51 -16.09
#